data_AF-A0A7L2IA50-F1
#
_entry.id   AF-A0A7L2IA50-F1
#
_cell.length_a   1.000
_cell.length_b   1.000
_cell.length_c   1.000
_cell.angle_alpha   90.00
_cell.angle_beta   90.00
_cell.angle_gamma   90.00
#
_symmetry.space_group_name_H-M   'P 1'
#
loop_
_entity.id
_entity.type
_entity.pdbx_description
1 polymer ?
#
loop_
_entity_poly.entity_id
_entity_poly.type
_entity_poly.pdbx_seq_one_letter_code
_entity_poly.pdbx_strand_id
1 'polypeptide(L)'
;MENFRKVRTSEEESPLPFSGLPPDVVEMKVKEGSKIRNLMNYAMAQMELKGRRQIVFSGCGRAVTKTITCVEIMKRKLGGLHQVTKVRYKTLLEVWENQDPLPGGPAQNLTVHKNVPSICILLSRDPLDPNETGYQPPEPPAGLQTQPGEAGEETSGSSTKGLKRPLPPPSEELLTKKLQVQVAGGPKGTGTTDHHPDHHQ
;
A
#
# COMPACT_ATOMS: atom_id res chain seq x y z
N MET A 1 8.96 -0.96 -31.19
CA MET A 1 9.97 -2.05 -31.23
C MET A 1 9.21 -3.30 -31.61
N GLU A 2 8.86 -3.43 -32.89
CA GLU A 2 7.75 -4.29 -33.35
C GLU A 2 8.14 -5.77 -33.47
N ASN A 3 9.44 -6.09 -33.49
CA ASN A 3 9.94 -7.46 -33.70
C ASN A 3 10.62 -8.06 -32.45
N PHE A 4 10.53 -7.41 -31.27
CA PHE A 4 11.20 -7.88 -30.06
C PHE A 4 10.21 -8.13 -28.93
N ARG A 5 10.34 -9.29 -28.28
CA ARG A 5 9.57 -9.64 -27.09
C ARG A 5 10.46 -9.67 -25.86
N LYS A 6 9.99 -9.08 -24.77
CA LYS A 6 10.66 -9.20 -23.47
C LYS A 6 10.54 -10.63 -22.95
N VAL A 7 11.68 -11.25 -22.69
CA VAL A 7 11.76 -12.63 -22.20
C VAL A 7 12.25 -12.73 -20.76
N ARG A 8 13.04 -11.75 -20.30
CA ARG A 8 13.58 -11.74 -18.94
C ARG A 8 13.69 -10.33 -18.39
N THR A 9 13.45 -10.19 -17.09
CA THR A 9 13.80 -8.98 -16.34
C THR A 9 14.55 -9.39 -15.09
N SER A 10 15.72 -8.79 -14.85
CA SER A 10 16.50 -8.98 -13.63
C SER A 10 16.89 -7.65 -13.01
N GLU A 11 17.00 -7.63 -11.69
CA GLU A 11 17.51 -6.47 -10.95
C GLU A 11 19.02 -6.55 -10.83
N GLU A 12 19.72 -5.44 -11.08
CA GLU A 12 21.14 -5.32 -10.76
C GLU A 12 21.34 -5.27 -9.24
N GLU A 13 22.32 -6.03 -8.75
CA GLU A 13 22.65 -6.06 -7.33
C GLU A 13 23.37 -4.77 -6.94
N SER A 14 22.93 -4.18 -5.84
CA SER A 14 23.51 -2.95 -5.30
C SER A 14 23.50 -3.02 -3.78
N PRO A 15 24.55 -2.49 -3.12
CA PRO A 15 24.64 -2.54 -1.67
C PRO A 15 23.48 -1.78 -1.01
N LEU A 16 23.22 -2.12 0.25
CA LEU A 16 22.24 -1.40 1.07
C LEU A 16 22.71 0.05 1.29
N PRO A 17 21.83 1.05 1.21
CA PRO A 17 22.21 2.45 1.33
C PRO A 17 22.37 2.90 2.78
N PHE A 18 22.68 2.00 3.72
CA PHE A 18 22.79 2.31 5.15
C PHE A 18 24.21 2.04 5.64
N SER A 19 24.77 2.97 6.41
CA SER A 19 26.07 2.83 7.06
C SER A 19 25.94 2.08 8.38
N GLY A 20 26.97 1.32 8.76
CA GLY A 20 27.04 0.72 10.10
C GLY A 20 26.02 -0.37 10.39
N LEU A 21 25.46 -1.01 9.36
CA LEU A 21 24.57 -2.16 9.57
C LEU A 21 25.35 -3.33 10.18
N PRO A 22 24.75 -4.10 11.11
CA PRO A 22 25.37 -5.30 11.63
C PRO A 22 25.56 -6.35 10.52
N PRO A 23 26.60 -7.20 10.58
CA PRO A 23 26.90 -8.18 9.53
C PRO A 23 25.77 -9.19 9.26
N ASP A 24 24.92 -9.44 10.25
CA ASP A 24 23.81 -10.38 10.21
C ASP A 24 22.45 -9.71 9.97
N VAL A 25 22.44 -8.44 9.54
CA VAL A 25 21.21 -7.71 9.22
C VAL A 25 20.40 -8.47 8.16
N VAL A 26 19.11 -8.64 8.42
CA VAL A 26 18.20 -9.28 7.49
C VAL A 26 17.69 -8.25 6.48
N GLU A 27 17.89 -8.52 5.19
CA GLU A 27 17.27 -7.76 4.10
C GLU A 27 16.05 -8.50 3.54
N MET A 28 14.87 -7.96 3.79
CA MET A 28 13.59 -8.38 3.21
C MET A 28 13.40 -7.75 1.82
N LYS A 29 13.82 -8.48 0.77
CA LYS A 29 13.62 -8.09 -0.63
C LYS A 29 12.17 -8.34 -1.07
N VAL A 30 11.36 -7.29 -1.07
CA VAL A 30 9.95 -7.32 -1.47
C VAL A 30 9.83 -7.22 -2.99
N LYS A 31 9.10 -8.18 -3.58
CA LYS A 31 8.81 -8.27 -5.01
C LYS A 31 7.31 -8.18 -5.27
N GLU A 32 6.94 -7.97 -6.52
CA GLU A 32 5.53 -7.99 -6.95
C GLU A 32 4.82 -9.31 -6.62
N GLY A 33 5.53 -10.44 -6.73
CA GLY A 33 4.98 -11.76 -6.37
C GLY A 33 4.96 -12.05 -4.86
N SER A 34 5.63 -11.25 -4.03
CA SER A 34 5.77 -11.54 -2.60
C SER A 34 4.42 -11.54 -1.90
N LYS A 35 4.20 -12.55 -1.05
CA LYS A 35 3.02 -12.66 -0.20
C LYS A 35 3.30 -11.98 1.14
N ILE A 36 2.54 -10.92 1.44
CA ILE A 36 2.72 -10.10 2.65
C ILE A 36 2.74 -10.97 3.91
N ARG A 37 1.81 -11.92 4.04
CA ARG A 37 1.75 -12.84 5.19
C ARG A 37 3.07 -13.58 5.42
N ASN A 38 3.69 -14.09 4.35
CA ASN A 38 4.94 -14.84 4.45
C ASN A 38 6.10 -13.92 4.87
N LEU A 39 6.19 -12.73 4.26
CA LEU A 39 7.19 -11.72 4.62
C LEU A 39 7.08 -11.33 6.10
N MET A 40 5.85 -11.08 6.58
CA MET A 40 5.60 -10.66 7.96
C MET A 40 5.88 -11.77 8.96
N ASN A 41 5.48 -13.02 8.68
CA ASN A 41 5.78 -14.14 9.56
C ASN A 41 7.29 -14.30 9.76
N TYR A 42 8.06 -14.24 8.66
CA TYR A 42 9.50 -14.35 8.74
C TYR A 42 10.13 -13.13 9.44
N ALA A 43 9.79 -11.91 9.01
CA ALA A 43 10.39 -10.69 9.56
C ALA A 43 10.11 -10.50 11.06
N MET A 44 8.89 -10.81 11.52
CA MET A 44 8.57 -10.80 12.94
C MET A 44 9.42 -11.82 13.70
N ALA A 45 9.50 -13.06 13.22
CA ALA A 45 10.33 -14.09 13.85
C ALA A 45 11.81 -13.71 13.90
N GLN A 46 12.32 -13.00 12.87
CA GLN A 46 13.68 -12.48 12.87
C GLN A 46 13.87 -11.43 13.97
N MET A 47 12.97 -10.45 14.09
CA MET A 47 13.07 -9.39 15.10
C MET A 47 12.86 -9.89 16.53
N GLU A 48 12.20 -11.04 16.74
CA GLU A 48 12.07 -11.67 18.06
C GLU A 48 13.34 -12.42 18.52
N LEU A 49 14.25 -12.74 17.60
CA LEU A 49 15.46 -13.47 17.95
C LEU A 49 16.43 -12.58 18.73
N LYS A 50 16.95 -13.10 19.85
CA LYS A 50 17.91 -12.39 20.70
C LYS A 50 19.12 -11.97 19.86
N GLY A 51 19.42 -10.67 19.87
CA GLY A 51 20.52 -10.07 19.10
C GLY A 51 20.08 -9.38 17.80
N ARG A 52 18.90 -9.68 17.25
CA ARG A 52 18.39 -8.99 16.05
C ARG A 52 17.66 -7.72 16.45
N ARG A 53 18.35 -6.60 16.26
CA ARG A 53 17.85 -5.25 16.60
C ARG A 53 17.39 -4.47 15.38
N GLN A 54 17.80 -4.89 14.19
CA GLN A 54 17.61 -4.15 12.94
C GLN A 54 17.16 -5.08 11.82
N ILE A 55 16.35 -4.55 10.91
CA ILE A 55 15.90 -5.24 9.70
C ILE A 55 15.67 -4.23 8.59
N VAL A 56 16.00 -4.62 7.35
CA VAL A 56 15.84 -3.76 6.18
C VAL A 56 14.77 -4.31 5.26
N PHE A 57 13.92 -3.44 4.74
CA PHE A 57 12.96 -3.75 3.68
C PHE A 57 13.36 -3.02 2.41
N SER A 58 13.47 -3.75 1.29
CA SER A 58 13.77 -3.15 0.00
C SER A 58 12.74 -3.55 -1.04
N GLY A 59 12.45 -2.65 -1.97
CA GLY A 59 11.60 -2.94 -3.12
C GLY A 59 11.74 -1.90 -4.21
N CYS A 60 11.34 -2.26 -5.42
CA CYS A 60 11.43 -1.36 -6.58
C CYS A 60 10.25 -1.54 -7.53
N GLY A 61 10.01 -0.52 -8.36
CA GLY A 61 8.90 -0.47 -9.30
C GLY A 61 7.57 -0.78 -8.61
N ARG A 62 6.85 -1.79 -9.12
CA ARG A 62 5.52 -2.18 -8.61
C ARG A 62 5.54 -2.73 -7.17
N ALA A 63 6.71 -3.05 -6.62
CA ALA A 63 6.81 -3.55 -5.25
C ALA A 63 6.88 -2.43 -4.19
N VAL A 64 7.13 -1.17 -4.56
CA VAL A 64 7.38 -0.07 -3.62
C VAL A 64 6.25 0.08 -2.59
N THR A 65 5.00 0.19 -3.05
CA THR A 65 3.83 0.32 -2.17
C THR A 65 3.70 -0.88 -1.21
N LYS A 66 4.02 -2.08 -1.69
CA LYS A 66 4.00 -3.29 -0.85
C LYS A 66 5.12 -3.27 0.19
N THR A 67 6.30 -2.76 -0.15
CA THR A 67 7.42 -2.57 0.79
C THR A 67 7.07 -1.61 1.91
N ILE A 68 6.33 -0.54 1.61
CA ILE A 68 5.81 0.38 2.63
C ILE A 68 4.77 -0.35 3.49
N THR A 69 3.82 -1.06 2.88
CA THR A 69 2.76 -1.81 3.59
C THR A 69 3.34 -2.83 4.58
N CYS A 70 4.18 -3.75 4.09
CA CYS A 70 5.49 -4.03 4.67
C CYS A 70 5.80 -3.57 6.10
N VAL A 71 6.53 -2.47 6.10
CA VAL A 71 7.07 -1.71 7.23
C VAL A 71 5.95 -1.24 8.16
N GLU A 72 4.86 -0.71 7.62
CA GLU A 72 3.74 -0.20 8.43
C GLU A 72 3.06 -1.29 9.26
N ILE A 73 2.92 -2.50 8.71
CA ILE A 73 2.42 -3.64 9.48
C ILE A 73 3.38 -3.98 10.63
N MET A 74 4.68 -3.98 10.39
CA MET A 74 5.65 -4.30 11.44
C MET A 74 5.69 -3.25 12.54
N LYS A 75 5.69 -1.96 12.19
CA LYS A 75 5.67 -0.86 13.17
C LYS A 75 4.46 -0.98 14.10
N ARG A 76 3.27 -1.22 13.54
CA ARG A 76 2.04 -1.43 14.34
C ARG A 76 2.12 -2.65 15.27
N LYS A 77 2.81 -3.72 14.85
CA LYS A 77 2.89 -4.96 15.63
C LYS A 77 3.94 -4.95 16.72
N LEU A 78 5.09 -4.32 16.48
CA LEU A 78 6.22 -4.32 17.40
C LEU A 78 6.27 -3.04 18.26
N GLY A 79 5.81 -1.91 17.74
CA GLY A 79 5.95 -0.59 18.37
C GLY A 79 7.42 -0.19 18.55
N GLY A 80 7.67 1.07 18.93
CA GLY A 80 9.00 1.49 19.39
C GLY A 80 10.13 1.41 18.34
N LEU A 81 9.82 1.30 17.04
CA LEU A 81 10.82 1.16 15.98
C LEU A 81 11.22 2.54 15.42
N HIS A 82 12.52 2.83 15.46
CA HIS A 82 13.12 3.91 14.68
C HIS A 82 13.15 3.51 13.21
N GLN A 83 12.96 4.47 12.33
CA GLN A 83 12.93 4.23 10.89
C GLN A 83 13.87 5.18 10.16
N VAL A 84 14.57 4.69 9.14
CA VAL A 84 15.23 5.53 8.12
C VAL A 84 14.82 5.04 6.73
N THR A 85 14.27 5.94 5.93
CA THR A 85 13.80 5.65 4.56
C THR A 85 14.69 6.31 3.53
N LYS A 86 15.21 5.53 2.58
CA LYS A 86 16.03 5.99 1.45
C LYS A 86 15.37 5.63 0.13
N VAL A 87 15.20 6.61 -0.74
CA VAL A 87 14.67 6.45 -2.11
C VAL A 87 15.81 6.61 -3.10
N ARG A 88 15.91 5.68 -4.06
CA ARG A 88 16.94 5.69 -5.11
C ARG A 88 16.41 5.09 -6.41
N TYR A 89 17.18 5.20 -7.48
CA TYR A 89 16.95 4.35 -8.65
C TYR A 89 17.69 3.02 -8.49
N LYS A 90 17.08 1.95 -9.02
CA LYS A 90 17.74 0.69 -9.33
C LYS A 90 17.67 0.45 -10.83
N THR A 91 18.69 -0.19 -11.37
CA THR A 91 18.72 -0.58 -12.78
C THR A 91 18.13 -1.98 -12.93
N LEU A 92 17.13 -2.09 -13.80
CA LEU A 92 16.61 -3.35 -14.30
C LEU A 92 17.26 -3.65 -15.65
N LEU A 93 17.67 -4.90 -15.81
CA LEU A 93 18.12 -5.47 -17.06
C LEU A 93 16.93 -6.19 -17.70
N GLU A 94 16.42 -5.67 -18.80
CA GLU A 94 15.41 -6.34 -19.61
C GLU A 94 16.08 -6.99 -20.82
N VAL A 95 15.98 -8.32 -20.93
CA VAL A 95 16.43 -9.07 -22.10
C VAL A 95 15.24 -9.25 -23.03
N TRP A 96 15.43 -8.84 -24.27
CA TRP A 96 14.47 -8.91 -25.36
C TRP A 96 15.01 -9.82 -26.46
N GLU A 97 14.17 -10.71 -26.96
CA GLU A 97 14.51 -11.62 -28.05
C GLU A 97 13.75 -11.23 -29.31
N ASN A 98 14.43 -11.33 -30.45
CA ASN A 98 13.81 -11.13 -31.76
C ASN A 98 12.79 -12.27 -32.03
N GLN A 99 11.58 -11.91 -32.44
CA GLN A 99 10.49 -12.85 -32.71
C GLN A 99 10.58 -13.48 -34.10
N ASP A 100 11.21 -12.79 -35.07
CA ASP A 100 11.38 -13.25 -36.45
C ASP A 100 12.88 -13.32 -36.81
N PRO A 101 13.62 -14.29 -36.24
CA PRO A 101 15.03 -14.48 -36.60
C PRO A 101 15.15 -14.98 -38.05
N LEU A 102 16.17 -14.52 -38.77
CA LEU A 102 16.47 -15.04 -40.11
C LEU A 102 16.70 -16.56 -40.06
N PRO A 103 16.21 -17.35 -41.03
CA PRO A 103 16.46 -18.78 -41.10
C PRO A 103 17.97 -19.08 -41.09
N GLY A 104 18.45 -19.83 -40.10
CA GLY A 104 19.87 -20.18 -39.95
C GLY A 104 20.76 -19.10 -39.32
N GLY A 105 20.20 -17.95 -38.92
CA GLY A 105 20.92 -16.91 -38.19
C GLY A 105 20.98 -17.15 -36.67
N PRO A 106 21.95 -16.54 -35.96
CA PRO A 106 21.99 -16.60 -34.49
C PRO A 106 20.79 -15.86 -33.88
N ALA A 107 20.31 -16.34 -32.73
CA ALA A 107 19.28 -15.64 -31.95
C ALA A 107 19.80 -14.25 -31.55
N GLN A 108 19.10 -13.20 -31.99
CA GLN A 108 19.45 -11.82 -31.65
C GLN A 108 18.76 -11.42 -30.36
N ASN A 109 19.56 -11.13 -29.33
CA ASN A 109 19.09 -10.58 -28.06
C ASN A 109 19.49 -9.10 -27.93
N LEU A 110 18.60 -8.33 -27.30
CA LEU A 110 18.84 -6.94 -26.93
C LEU A 110 18.71 -6.83 -25.41
N THR A 111 19.70 -6.22 -24.76
CA THR A 111 19.62 -5.90 -23.33
C THR A 111 19.35 -4.41 -23.17
N VAL A 112 18.28 -4.08 -22.46
CA VAL A 112 17.88 -2.70 -22.16
C VAL A 112 18.04 -2.44 -20.67
N HIS A 113 18.73 -1.35 -20.33
CA HIS A 113 18.88 -0.90 -18.96
C HIS A 113 17.77 0.10 -18.63
N LYS A 114 16.97 -0.20 -17.61
CA LYS A 114 15.86 0.64 -17.19
C LYS A 114 16.01 1.05 -15.74
N ASN A 115 16.06 2.35 -15.50
CA ASN A 115 16.01 2.88 -14.14
C ASN A 115 14.58 2.81 -13.61
N VAL A 116 14.41 2.18 -12.45
CA VAL A 116 13.15 2.11 -11.74
C VAL A 116 13.28 2.69 -10.33
N PRO A 117 12.25 3.39 -9.83
CA PRO A 117 12.27 3.88 -8.46
C PRO A 117 12.34 2.70 -7.49
N SER A 118 13.14 2.86 -6.45
CA SER A 118 13.38 1.89 -5.39
C SER A 118 13.35 2.57 -4.04
N ILE A 119 12.82 1.85 -3.05
CA ILE A 119 12.78 2.27 -1.66
C ILE A 119 13.54 1.23 -0.82
N CYS A 120 14.34 1.71 0.12
CA CYS A 120 14.99 0.93 1.15
C CYS A 120 14.62 1.55 2.50
N ILE A 121 14.12 0.74 3.43
CA ILE A 121 13.67 1.20 4.74
C ILE A 121 14.36 0.36 5.80
N LEU A 122 15.14 1.00 6.65
CA LEU A 122 15.72 0.42 7.85
C LEU A 122 14.74 0.60 9.01
N LEU A 123 14.47 -0.47 9.75
CA LEU A 123 13.79 -0.43 11.04
C LEU A 123 14.73 -0.91 12.14
N SER A 124 14.79 -0.18 13.23
CA SER A 124 15.68 -0.44 14.36
C SER A 124 14.96 -0.32 15.70
N ARG A 125 15.23 -1.25 16.62
CA ARG A 125 14.85 -1.11 18.04
C ARG A 125 15.79 -0.19 18.81
N ASP A 126 16.98 0.04 18.30
CA ASP A 126 17.95 0.96 18.88
C ASP A 126 17.81 2.34 18.23
N PRO A 127 18.07 3.44 18.97
CA PRO A 127 18.05 4.78 18.41
C PRO A 127 18.95 4.91 17.18
N LEU A 128 18.43 5.60 16.15
CA LEU A 128 19.17 6.01 14.96
C LEU A 128 19.45 7.52 15.04
N ASP A 129 20.35 8.04 14.19
CA ASP A 129 20.64 9.47 14.14
C ASP A 129 19.39 10.27 13.75
N PRO A 130 18.86 11.13 14.63
CA PRO A 130 17.68 11.92 14.33
C PRO A 130 17.88 12.94 13.20
N ASN A 131 19.13 13.27 12.88
CA ASN A 131 19.48 14.22 11.82
C ASN A 131 19.70 13.52 10.47
N GLU A 132 19.66 12.19 10.42
CA GLU A 132 19.79 11.46 9.15
C GLU A 132 18.59 11.75 8.24
N THR A 133 18.86 12.05 6.96
CA THR A 133 17.78 12.27 5.99
C THR A 133 16.90 11.04 5.86
N GLY A 134 15.59 11.24 5.99
CA GLY A 134 14.60 10.16 5.93
C GLY A 134 14.39 9.46 7.28
N TYR A 135 14.98 9.94 8.36
CA TYR A 135 14.69 9.48 9.71
C TYR A 135 13.23 9.78 10.12
N GLN A 136 12.64 8.84 10.84
CA GLN A 136 11.35 8.97 11.50
C GLN A 136 11.42 8.32 12.90
N PRO A 137 11.00 9.03 13.96
CA PRO A 137 10.98 8.50 15.32
C PRO A 137 9.91 7.42 15.51
N PRO A 138 10.01 6.59 16.56
CA PRO A 138 9.00 5.61 16.89
C PRO A 138 7.61 6.22 17.11
N GLU A 139 6.58 5.52 16.66
CA GLU A 139 5.20 5.91 16.91
C GLU A 139 4.85 5.75 18.39
N PRO A 140 4.09 6.69 18.99
CA PRO A 140 3.58 6.54 20.34
C PRO A 140 2.75 5.26 20.46
N PRO A 141 2.75 4.59 21.63
CA PRO A 141 1.86 3.46 21.87
C PRO A 141 0.42 3.87 21.56
N ALA A 142 -0.27 3.07 20.74
CA ALA A 142 -1.67 3.29 20.41
C ALA A 142 -2.51 3.21 21.70
N GLY A 143 -2.79 4.37 22.32
CA GLY A 143 -3.47 4.46 23.61
C GLY A 143 -3.41 5.83 24.30
N LEU A 144 -2.42 6.68 24.00
CA LEU A 144 -2.41 8.07 24.48
C LEU A 144 -2.91 9.02 23.39
N GLN A 145 -4.25 9.08 23.23
CA GLN A 145 -4.85 10.30 22.71
C GLN A 145 -4.79 11.35 23.82
N THR A 146 -3.72 12.14 23.85
CA THR A 146 -3.71 13.38 24.62
C THR A 146 -4.67 14.34 23.92
N GLN A 147 -5.85 14.52 24.51
CA GLN A 147 -6.74 15.63 24.18
C GLN A 147 -5.96 16.95 24.38
N PRO A 148 -5.87 17.86 23.39
CA PRO A 148 -5.25 19.16 23.59
C PRO A 148 -6.23 20.15 24.25
N GLY A 149 -5.80 20.83 25.32
CA GLY A 149 -6.41 22.04 25.91
C GLY A 149 -7.23 21.77 27.18
N GLU A 150 -7.05 22.43 28.32
CA GLU A 150 -6.57 23.79 28.56
C GLU A 150 -5.67 23.88 29.81
N ALA A 151 -4.63 24.71 29.72
CA ALA A 151 -3.87 25.19 30.86
C ALA A 151 -4.56 26.44 31.44
N GLY A 152 -4.75 26.47 32.76
CA GLY A 152 -5.21 27.63 33.51
C GLY A 152 -4.84 27.44 34.98
N GLU A 153 -3.99 28.33 35.49
CA GLU A 153 -3.41 28.34 36.83
C GLU A 153 -4.36 29.03 37.84
N GLU A 154 -4.10 28.82 39.14
CA GLU A 154 -4.56 29.59 40.33
C GLU A 154 -5.90 29.24 41.03
N THR A 155 -5.75 28.60 42.20
CA THR A 155 -6.17 29.03 43.56
C THR A 155 -7.66 29.22 43.96
N SER A 156 -8.06 28.43 44.99
CA SER A 156 -9.05 28.69 46.07
C SER A 156 -10.59 28.68 45.79
N GLY A 157 -11.31 27.85 46.56
CA GLY A 157 -12.56 28.27 47.22
C GLY A 157 -13.91 27.63 46.81
N SER A 158 -14.42 26.75 47.70
CA SER A 158 -15.83 26.60 48.15
C SER A 158 -17.00 26.28 47.18
N SER A 159 -17.61 25.10 47.42
CA SER A 159 -19.06 24.75 47.40
C SER A 159 -20.06 25.50 46.50
N THR A 160 -20.77 24.78 45.63
CA THR A 160 -22.23 24.51 45.75
C THR A 160 -22.75 23.54 44.66
N LYS A 161 -23.87 22.87 44.96
CA LYS A 161 -24.55 21.80 44.23
C LYS A 161 -25.18 22.28 42.90
N GLY A 162 -25.21 21.41 41.88
CA GLY A 162 -26.02 21.64 40.67
C GLY A 162 -26.16 20.38 39.81
N LEU A 163 -27.38 20.15 39.30
CA LEU A 163 -27.92 18.91 38.75
C LEU A 163 -27.38 18.46 37.39
N LYS A 164 -27.37 17.14 37.17
CA LYS A 164 -27.19 16.47 35.86
C LYS A 164 -28.37 16.72 34.91
N ARG A 165 -28.09 16.89 33.60
CA ARG A 165 -28.92 16.41 32.48
C ARG A 165 -28.14 16.38 31.13
N PRO A 166 -28.62 15.68 30.09
CA PRO A 166 -27.88 14.58 29.46
C PRO A 166 -27.52 14.83 27.99
N LEU A 167 -26.72 13.91 27.43
CA LEU A 167 -26.37 13.82 26.01
C LEU A 167 -27.61 13.68 25.10
N PRO A 168 -27.62 14.27 23.89
CA PRO A 168 -28.62 13.98 22.88
C PRO A 168 -28.35 12.61 22.21
N PRO A 169 -29.40 11.85 21.85
CA PRO A 169 -29.26 10.60 21.10
C PRO A 169 -29.04 10.85 19.59
N PRO A 170 -28.54 9.86 18.85
CA PRO A 170 -28.37 9.91 17.40
C PRO A 170 -29.73 9.83 16.70
N SER A 171 -29.97 10.70 15.72
CA SER A 171 -31.14 10.62 14.85
C SER A 171 -30.92 9.58 13.76
N GLU A 172 -31.45 8.36 13.95
CA GLU A 172 -31.97 7.55 12.86
C GLU A 172 -33.44 7.91 12.66
N GLU A 173 -33.83 8.36 11.47
CA GLU A 173 -35.22 8.25 11.02
C GLU A 173 -35.26 7.42 9.74
N LEU A 174 -35.74 6.20 9.94
CA LEU A 174 -35.98 5.16 8.97
C LEU A 174 -37.24 5.51 8.14
N LEU A 175 -37.15 5.25 6.83
CA LEU A 175 -38.22 4.89 5.88
C LEU A 175 -39.67 5.19 6.28
N THR A 176 -40.41 5.83 5.37
CA THR A 176 -41.41 5.13 4.53
C THR A 176 -42.10 6.10 3.57
N LYS A 177 -42.07 5.78 2.26
CA LYS A 177 -43.25 5.76 1.39
C LYS A 177 -42.88 5.19 0.02
N LYS A 178 -43.39 3.98 -0.24
CA LYS A 178 -43.37 3.28 -1.53
C LYS A 178 -44.70 3.54 -2.25
N LEU A 179 -44.60 3.58 -3.59
CA LEU A 179 -45.62 3.45 -4.64
C LEU A 179 -46.67 4.57 -4.79
N GLN A 180 -46.66 5.23 -5.96
CA GLN A 180 -47.75 5.05 -6.92
C GLN A 180 -47.30 5.34 -8.35
N VAL A 181 -47.49 4.33 -9.20
CA VAL A 181 -47.60 4.42 -10.66
C VAL A 181 -48.82 5.26 -11.02
N GLN A 182 -48.71 6.13 -12.03
CA GLN A 182 -49.86 6.60 -12.79
C GLN A 182 -49.61 6.51 -14.30
N VAL A 183 -50.33 5.57 -14.90
CA VAL A 183 -50.79 5.56 -16.29
C VAL A 183 -52.24 6.05 -16.27
N ALA A 184 -52.60 6.96 -17.18
CA ALA A 184 -53.94 7.16 -17.76
C ALA A 184 -53.79 8.16 -18.92
N GLY A 185 -54.40 8.01 -20.11
CA GLY A 185 -55.32 7.02 -20.64
C GLY A 185 -55.55 7.27 -22.15
N GLY A 186 -56.05 6.26 -22.86
CA GLY A 186 -56.50 6.37 -24.26
C GLY A 186 -57.87 7.08 -24.40
N PRO A 187 -58.47 7.14 -25.61
CA PRO A 187 -59.14 5.94 -26.13
C PRO A 187 -59.13 5.69 -27.68
N LYS A 188 -59.26 4.40 -28.00
CA LYS A 188 -59.98 3.68 -29.09
C LYS A 188 -60.20 4.28 -30.50
N GLY A 189 -59.81 3.47 -31.50
CA GLY A 189 -60.48 3.28 -32.81
C GLY A 189 -59.70 2.21 -33.61
N THR A 190 -60.04 0.91 -33.53
CA THR A 190 -60.88 0.09 -34.46
C THR A 190 -60.42 0.04 -35.92
N GLY A 191 -60.02 -1.17 -36.35
CA GLY A 191 -59.95 -1.64 -37.75
C GLY A 191 -58.78 -2.64 -37.95
N THR A 192 -58.97 -3.98 -37.89
CA THR A 192 -59.28 -4.91 -39.01
C THR A 192 -58.42 -4.63 -40.26
N THR A 193 -57.71 -5.56 -40.92
CA THR A 193 -57.69 -7.02 -40.98
C THR A 193 -56.53 -7.44 -41.90
N ASP A 194 -56.00 -8.64 -41.66
CA ASP A 194 -55.48 -9.63 -42.62
C ASP A 194 -54.23 -9.46 -43.50
N HIS A 195 -53.57 -10.62 -43.56
CA HIS A 195 -52.82 -11.26 -44.65
C HIS A 195 -51.28 -11.23 -44.70
N HIS A 196 -50.80 -12.48 -44.79
CA HIS A 196 -49.47 -13.07 -44.94
C HIS A 196 -49.12 -13.18 -46.45
N PRO A 197 -48.04 -13.86 -46.89
CA PRO A 197 -46.60 -13.53 -46.86
C PRO A 197 -45.99 -13.47 -48.30
N ASP A 198 -44.65 -13.62 -48.37
CA ASP A 198 -43.80 -13.88 -49.57
C ASP A 198 -43.60 -12.68 -50.52
N HIS A 199 -42.46 -12.42 -51.15
CA HIS A 199 -41.48 -13.33 -51.75
C HIS A 199 -40.16 -12.58 -52.05
N HIS A 200 -39.08 -13.34 -52.16
CA HIS A 200 -37.79 -13.08 -52.83
C HIS A 200 -37.67 -11.87 -53.80
N GLN A 201 -36.56 -11.15 -53.65
CA GLN A 201 -35.50 -11.12 -54.67
C GLN A 201 -34.14 -10.80 -54.02
#